data_AF-A0A5C4TFJ2-F1
#
_entry.id   AF-A0A5C4TFJ2-F1
#
_cell.length_a   1.000
_cell.length_b   1.000
_cell.length_c   1.000
_cell.angle_alpha   90.00
_cell.angle_beta   90.00
_cell.angle_gamma   90.00
#
_symmetry.space_group_name_H-M   'P 1'
#
loop_
_entity.id
_entity.type
_entity.pdbx_description
1 polymer ?
#
loop_
_entity_poly.entity_id
_entity_poly.type
_entity_poly.pdbx_seq_one_letter_code
_entity_poly.pdbx_strand_id
1 'polypeptide(L)'
;MLFVDTPRRPIDMFNPDGTPASCKETLTWHEGSWEQGDVVASMGTAFYEMLYNTLACGKELEVTPQQVRRQIAVIAQCYRQNPRFAAGPIRQTSANSGSHPLVASLLQLV
;
A
#
# COMPACT_ATOMS: atom_id res chain seq x y z
N MET A 1 25.03 -2.84 20.94
CA MET A 1 23.98 -2.96 19.91
C MET A 1 23.76 -4.45 19.71
N LEU A 2 22.75 -5.03 20.37
CA LEU A 2 22.47 -6.47 20.26
C LEU A 2 21.46 -6.65 19.14
N PHE A 3 21.93 -7.07 17.96
CA PHE A 3 21.08 -7.72 16.98
C PHE A 3 20.68 -9.07 17.56
N VAL A 4 19.41 -9.25 17.90
CA VAL A 4 18.87 -10.56 18.23
C VAL A 4 18.84 -11.35 16.93
N ASP A 5 19.84 -12.21 16.74
CA ASP A 5 19.86 -13.20 15.67
C ASP A 5 18.75 -14.21 15.97
N THR A 6 17.52 -13.90 15.55
CA THR A 6 16.42 -14.85 15.63
C THR A 6 16.70 -15.96 14.63
N PRO A 7 16.86 -17.23 15.05
CA PRO A 7 17.10 -18.32 14.12
C PRO A 7 15.94 -18.38 13.14
N ARG A 8 16.24 -18.39 11.83
CA ARG A 8 15.25 -18.64 10.77
C ARG A 8 14.65 -20.02 11.01
N ARG A 9 13.51 -20.08 11.69
CA ARG A 9 12.76 -21.32 11.82
C ARG A 9 12.18 -21.66 10.45
N PRO A 10 12.25 -22.94 10.01
CA PRO A 10 11.49 -23.38 8.85
C PRO A 10 10.01 -23.09 9.12
N ILE A 11 9.41 -22.26 8.27
CA ILE A 11 7.96 -22.06 8.27
C ILE A 11 7.42 -23.08 7.29
N ASP A 12 6.87 -24.17 7.81
CA ASP A 12 6.13 -25.11 7.00
C ASP A 12 4.89 -24.39 6.48
N MET A 13 4.90 -24.04 5.19
CA MET A 13 3.80 -23.31 4.55
C MET A 13 2.59 -24.21 4.27
N PHE A 14 2.73 -25.52 4.49
CA PHE A 14 1.73 -26.54 4.20
C PHE A 14 1.65 -27.57 5.34
N ASN A 15 0.44 -27.98 5.68
CA ASN A 15 0.20 -29.13 6.55
C ASN A 15 0.51 -30.44 5.78
N PRO A 16 0.66 -31.59 6.48
CA PRO A 16 0.89 -32.89 5.83
C PRO A 16 -0.18 -33.32 4.82
N ASP A 17 -1.37 -32.73 4.88
CA ASP A 17 -2.49 -32.96 3.95
C ASP A 17 -2.46 -32.07 2.69
N GLY A 18 -1.41 -31.24 2.54
CA GLY A 18 -1.24 -30.31 1.41
C GLY A 18 -2.02 -29.00 1.53
N THR A 19 -2.77 -28.78 2.62
CA THR A 19 -3.45 -27.50 2.85
C THR A 19 -2.48 -26.42 3.35
N PRO A 20 -2.72 -25.12 3.06
CA PRO A 20 -1.89 -24.05 3.58
C PRO A 20 -1.85 -24.08 5.12
N ALA A 21 -0.65 -24.05 5.69
CA ALA A 21 -0.45 -23.93 7.13
C ALA A 21 -0.73 -22.47 7.54
N SER A 22 -1.97 -22.21 7.93
CA SER A 22 -2.37 -20.93 8.54
C SER A 22 -1.85 -20.83 9.98
N CYS A 23 -1.78 -19.60 10.50
CA CYS A 23 -1.49 -19.35 11.92
C CYS A 23 -2.47 -20.14 12.81
N LYS A 24 -1.93 -21.03 13.66
CA LYS A 24 -2.71 -21.87 14.60
C LYS A 24 -2.83 -21.24 15.99
N GLU A 25 -2.36 -20.01 16.16
CA GLU A 25 -2.43 -19.33 17.45
C GLU A 25 -3.87 -18.98 17.80
N THR A 26 -4.27 -19.31 19.03
CA THR A 26 -5.53 -18.86 19.60
C THR A 26 -5.33 -17.44 20.11
N LEU A 27 -5.77 -16.44 19.34
CA LEU A 27 -5.71 -15.04 19.75
C LEU A 27 -6.83 -14.73 20.75
N THR A 28 -6.47 -14.15 21.90
CA THR A 28 -7.44 -13.50 22.78
C THR A 28 -7.83 -12.17 22.16
N TRP A 29 -9.08 -12.06 21.72
CA TRP A 29 -9.61 -10.82 21.17
C TRP A 29 -9.86 -9.81 22.31
N HIS A 30 -9.30 -8.63 22.17
CA HIS A 30 -9.54 -7.50 23.05
C HIS A 30 -10.31 -6.44 22.28
N GLU A 31 -11.46 -6.06 22.79
CA GLU A 31 -12.26 -4.98 22.23
C GLU A 31 -11.96 -3.68 22.99
N GLY A 32 -11.76 -2.61 22.23
CA GLY A 32 -11.56 -1.26 22.76
C GLY A 32 -12.41 -0.27 21.97
N SER A 33 -12.64 0.90 22.57
CA SER A 33 -13.25 2.05 21.90
C SER A 33 -12.20 3.16 21.81
N TRP A 34 -12.17 3.84 20.68
CA TRP A 34 -11.40 5.07 20.49
C TRP A 34 -12.30 6.12 19.86
N GLU A 35 -12.19 7.34 20.39
CA GLU A 35 -12.81 8.51 19.77
C GLU A 35 -11.93 8.94 18.59
N GLN A 36 -12.47 8.81 17.37
CA GLN A 36 -11.79 9.28 16.19
C GLN A 36 -12.16 10.75 15.98
N GLY A 37 -11.22 11.65 16.29
CA GLY A 37 -11.32 13.04 15.84
C GLY A 37 -11.39 13.11 14.31
N ASP A 38 -11.77 14.27 13.76
CA ASP A 38 -11.88 14.46 12.31
C ASP A 38 -10.50 14.62 11.61
N VAL A 39 -9.66 13.60 11.78
CA VAL A 39 -8.30 13.52 11.27
C VAL A 39 -8.31 13.37 9.74
N VAL A 40 -9.37 12.77 9.19
CA VAL A 40 -9.50 12.60 7.73
C VAL A 40 -9.74 13.95 7.06
N ALA A 41 -10.64 14.78 7.59
CA ALA A 41 -10.83 16.13 7.06
C ALA A 41 -9.58 16.99 7.27
N SER A 42 -8.89 16.88 8.41
CA SER A 42 -7.70 17.70 8.68
C SER A 42 -6.53 17.38 7.72
N MET A 43 -6.27 16.10 7.43
CA MET A 43 -5.24 15.71 6.47
C MET A 43 -5.59 16.11 5.03
N GLY A 44 -6.85 15.92 4.63
CA GLY A 44 -7.33 16.33 3.31
C GLY A 44 -7.19 17.84 3.11
N THR A 45 -7.58 18.61 4.12
CA THR A 45 -7.46 20.07 4.11
C THR A 45 -6.01 20.51 3.93
N ALA A 46 -5.08 19.98 4.72
CA ALA A 46 -3.66 20.31 4.61
C ALA A 46 -3.09 20.06 3.19
N PHE A 47 -3.46 18.93 2.57
CA PHE A 47 -3.03 18.61 1.22
C PHE A 47 -3.55 19.63 0.18
N TYR A 48 -4.84 19.94 0.21
CA TYR A 48 -5.43 20.86 -0.76
C TYR A 48 -4.98 22.31 -0.56
N GLU A 49 -4.72 22.73 0.68
CA GLU A 49 -4.13 24.05 0.97
C GLU A 49 -2.71 24.15 0.41
N MET A 50 -1.87 23.13 0.62
CA MET A 50 -0.52 23.07 0.02
C MET A 50 -0.60 23.13 -1.51
N LEU A 51 -1.52 22.36 -2.11
CA LEU A 51 -1.71 22.34 -3.56
C LEU A 51 -2.16 23.71 -4.08
N TYR A 52 -3.14 24.34 -3.43
CA TYR A 52 -3.60 25.68 -3.77
C TYR A 52 -2.44 26.69 -3.70
N ASN A 53 -1.67 26.68 -2.62
CA ASN A 53 -0.54 27.59 -2.45
C ASN A 53 0.54 27.41 -3.54
N THR A 54 0.76 26.17 -3.98
CA THR A 54 1.68 25.89 -5.09
C THR A 54 1.14 26.48 -6.39
N LEU A 55 -0.13 26.21 -6.71
CA LEU A 55 -0.73 26.60 -7.99
C LEU A 55 -1.01 28.11 -8.08
N ALA A 56 -1.47 28.73 -7.00
CA ALA A 56 -1.88 30.13 -6.96
C ALA A 56 -0.74 31.08 -6.58
N CYS A 57 0.15 30.65 -5.68
CA CYS A 57 1.19 31.52 -5.10
C CYS A 57 2.61 31.12 -5.52
N GLY A 58 2.78 30.05 -6.31
CA GLY A 58 4.09 29.57 -6.75
C GLY A 58 4.97 29.02 -5.63
N LYS A 59 4.39 28.62 -4.48
CA LYS A 59 5.14 27.94 -3.42
C LYS A 59 5.62 26.56 -3.87
N GLU A 60 6.70 26.08 -3.27
CA GLU A 60 7.18 24.72 -3.51
C GLU A 60 6.26 23.67 -2.86
N LEU A 61 6.10 22.52 -3.50
CA LEU A 61 5.37 21.38 -2.94
C LEU A 61 6.21 20.70 -1.86
N GLU A 62 5.64 20.54 -0.66
CA GLU A 62 6.27 19.74 0.40
C GLU A 62 6.45 18.28 -0.01
N VAL A 63 5.49 17.74 -0.77
CA VAL A 63 5.56 16.42 -1.39
C VAL A 63 5.82 16.57 -2.89
N THR A 64 7.06 16.30 -3.30
CA THR A 64 7.49 16.49 -4.69
C THR A 64 7.10 15.32 -5.60
N PRO A 65 6.88 15.55 -6.91
CA PRO A 65 6.64 14.46 -7.87
C PRO A 65 7.75 13.40 -7.91
N GLN A 66 8.99 13.78 -7.62
CA GLN A 66 10.16 12.88 -7.55
C GLN A 66 10.01 11.89 -6.39
N GLN A 67 9.55 12.34 -5.22
CA GLN A 67 9.28 11.48 -4.08
C GLN A 67 8.16 10.47 -4.38
N VAL A 68 7.08 10.93 -5.04
CA VAL A 68 5.97 10.05 -5.44
C VAL A 68 6.44 8.98 -6.44
N ARG A 69 7.25 9.34 -7.43
CA ARG A 69 7.85 8.38 -8.38
C ARG A 69 8.70 7.31 -7.69
N ARG A 70 9.43 7.67 -6.63
CA ARG A 70 10.18 6.68 -5.84
C ARG A 70 9.26 5.66 -5.17
N GLN A 71 8.12 6.09 -4.63
CA GLN A 71 7.14 5.18 -4.01
C GLN A 71 6.54 4.23 -5.06
N ILE A 72 6.18 4.76 -6.23
CA ILE A 72 5.69 3.97 -7.37
C ILE A 72 6.72 2.92 -7.79
N ALA A 73 8.01 3.28 -7.88
CA ALA A 73 9.08 2.37 -8.26
C ALA A 73 9.23 1.19 -7.29
N VAL A 74 9.11 1.44 -5.97
CA VAL A 74 9.14 0.39 -4.94
C VAL A 74 7.94 -0.54 -5.11
N ILE A 75 6.74 0.01 -5.23
CA ILE A 75 5.51 -0.77 -5.42
C ILE A 75 5.62 -1.64 -6.69
N ALA A 76 6.07 -1.05 -7.80
CA ALA A 76 6.28 -1.77 -9.05
C ALA A 76 7.32 -2.91 -8.91
N GLN A 77 8.38 -2.70 -8.14
CA GLN A 77 9.36 -3.75 -7.85
C GLN A 77 8.74 -4.88 -7.04
N CYS A 78 7.93 -4.57 -6.02
CA CYS A 78 7.20 -5.59 -5.25
C CYS A 78 6.29 -6.43 -6.15
N TYR A 79 5.59 -5.81 -7.09
CA TYR A 79 4.78 -6.53 -8.08
C TYR A 79 5.62 -7.47 -8.95
N ARG A 80 6.78 -7.01 -9.45
CA ARG A 80 7.69 -7.86 -10.24
C ARG A 80 8.24 -9.05 -9.45
N GLN A 81 8.57 -8.84 -8.19
CA GLN A 81 9.13 -9.87 -7.31
C GLN A 81 8.10 -10.87 -6.81
N ASN A 82 6.80 -10.57 -6.92
CA ASN A 82 5.73 -11.43 -6.43
C ASN A 82 5.13 -12.27 -7.57
N PRO A 83 5.54 -13.54 -7.75
CA PRO A 83 5.07 -14.38 -8.85
C PRO A 83 3.55 -14.62 -8.84
N ARG A 84 2.88 -14.50 -7.69
CA ARG A 84 1.40 -14.61 -7.59
C ARG A 84 0.67 -13.43 -8.24
N PHE A 85 1.32 -12.27 -8.32
CA PHE A 85 0.76 -11.07 -8.97
C PHE A 85 1.42 -10.77 -10.33
N ALA A 86 2.58 -11.36 -10.62
CA ALA A 86 3.28 -11.19 -11.89
C ALA A 86 2.71 -12.08 -13.03
N ALA A 87 2.08 -13.21 -12.70
CA ALA A 87 1.56 -14.18 -13.67
C ALA A 87 0.02 -14.23 -13.67
N GLY A 88 -0.62 -13.18 -14.19
CA GLY A 88 -2.02 -13.20 -14.54
C GLY A 88 -2.46 -11.86 -15.13
N PRO A 89 -3.35 -11.82 -16.14
CA PRO A 89 -3.99 -10.56 -16.50
C PRO A 89 -4.63 -10.00 -15.23
N ILE A 90 -4.43 -8.72 -14.94
CA ILE A 90 -5.16 -8.02 -13.88
C ILE A 90 -6.62 -8.40 -14.09
N ARG A 91 -7.18 -9.24 -13.22
CA ARG A 91 -8.62 -9.44 -13.19
C ARG A 91 -9.15 -8.06 -12.82
N GLN A 92 -9.59 -7.31 -13.82
CA GLN A 92 -10.57 -6.26 -13.59
C GLN A 92 -11.69 -6.98 -12.85
N THR A 93 -11.76 -6.78 -11.54
CA THR A 93 -12.88 -7.29 -10.76
C THR A 93 -14.11 -6.63 -11.36
N SER A 94 -14.91 -7.44 -12.06
CA SER A 94 -16.18 -7.01 -12.61
C SER A 94 -16.99 -6.34 -11.50
N ALA A 95 -17.52 -5.17 -11.82
CA ALA A 95 -18.47 -4.39 -11.03
C ALA A 95 -17.89 -3.60 -9.85
N ASN A 96 -17.25 -2.46 -10.14
CA ASN A 96 -17.86 -1.20 -9.71
C ASN A 96 -17.55 -0.10 -10.73
N SER A 97 -18.60 0.61 -11.12
CA SER A 97 -18.70 1.54 -12.24
C SER A 97 -17.71 2.71 -12.18
N GLY A 98 -17.02 2.98 -13.30
CA GLY A 98 -16.38 4.27 -13.58
C GLY A 98 -14.86 4.32 -13.37
N SER A 99 -14.10 3.49 -14.07
CA SER A 99 -12.64 3.67 -14.18
C SER A 99 -12.31 4.93 -14.98
N HIS A 100 -11.85 5.96 -14.28
CA HIS A 100 -11.36 7.20 -14.86
C HIS A 100 -10.07 6.92 -15.68
N PRO A 101 -9.92 7.44 -16.91
CA PRO A 101 -8.87 7.06 -17.87
C PRO A 101 -7.42 7.42 -17.48
N LEU A 102 -7.20 8.00 -16.29
CA LEU A 102 -5.89 8.54 -15.88
C LEU A 102 -4.94 7.48 -15.29
N VAL A 103 -5.47 6.36 -14.77
CA VAL A 103 -4.64 5.33 -14.13
C VAL A 103 -3.84 4.52 -15.16
N ALA A 104 -4.35 4.40 -16.39
CA ALA A 104 -3.66 3.72 -17.49
C ALA A 104 -2.48 4.54 -18.05
N SER A 105 -2.57 5.88 -18.05
CA SER A 105 -1.53 6.75 -18.60
C SER A 105 -0.29 6.87 -17.71
N LEU A 106 -0.41 6.65 -16.39
CA LEU A 106 0.72 6.77 -15.45
C LEU A 106 1.77 5.65 -15.58
N LEU A 107 1.41 4.52 -16.21
CA LEU A 107 2.32 3.40 -16.44
C LEU A 107 3.15 3.52 -17.73
N GLN A 108 2.87 4.50 -18.60
CA GLN A 108 3.63 4.71 -19.85
C GLN A 108 4.73 5.78 -19.77
N LEU A 109 4.90 6.43 -18.61
CA LEU A 109 5.86 7.52 -18.38
C LEU A 109 6.95 7.18 -17.35
N VAL A 110 7.11 5.90 -17.00
CA VAL A 110 8.24 5.34 -16.25
C VAL A 110 8.89 4.25 -17.08
#